data_AF-A0A377TFR1-F1
#
_entry.id   AF-A0A377TFR1-F1
#
_cell.length_a   1.000
_cell.length_b   1.000
_cell.length_c   1.000
_cell.angle_alpha   90.00
_cell.angle_beta   90.00
_cell.angle_gamma   90.00
#
_symmetry.space_group_name_H-M   'P 1'
#
loop_
_entity.id
_entity.type
_entity.pdbx_description
1 polymer ?
#
loop_
_entity_poly.entity_id
_entity_poly.type
_entity_poly.pdbx_seq_one_letter_code
_entity_poly.pdbx_strand_id
1 'polypeptide(L)'
;MSLREDAKHKQVNFEQFPELIGLPTPRAFLEAKALQGDTSDNIKGVGGIGDGGAKELLHEWGSVAAMVRGINDGSIVINKGRYKTAFNKLAKNAFNEKTGCRMLEAFKRNMTLMNLIDTKFPPSEIEKIKGARDLKAFELLCHELNFRSFLEDLDVFVLPFERYC
;
A
#
# COMPACT_ATOMS: atom_id res chain seq x y z
N MET A 1 21.10 -12.14 -19.22
CA MET A 1 20.14 -12.52 -18.17
C MET A 1 19.10 -11.40 -18.10
N SER A 2 17.91 -11.60 -18.67
CA SER A 2 16.86 -10.56 -18.66
C SER A 2 16.45 -10.30 -17.23
N LEU A 3 16.54 -9.05 -16.77
CA LEU A 3 15.92 -8.66 -15.51
C LEU A 3 14.43 -9.02 -15.56
N ARG A 4 13.98 -9.66 -14.50
CA ARG A 4 12.59 -9.92 -14.15
C ARG A 4 11.79 -8.60 -14.26
N GLU A 5 10.65 -8.58 -14.96
CA GLU A 5 9.89 -7.33 -15.19
C GLU A 5 9.42 -6.67 -13.89
N ASP A 6 9.17 -7.48 -12.85
CA ASP A 6 8.85 -7.08 -11.49
C ASP A 6 9.96 -6.28 -10.79
N ALA A 7 11.19 -6.29 -11.33
CA ALA A 7 12.34 -5.55 -10.80
C ALA A 7 12.69 -4.28 -11.60
N LYS A 8 11.90 -3.89 -12.61
CA LYS A 8 12.19 -2.72 -13.48
C LYS A 8 12.14 -1.38 -12.73
N HIS A 9 11.33 -1.26 -11.68
CA HIS A 9 11.22 -0.03 -10.87
C HIS A 9 11.71 -0.29 -9.46
N LYS A 10 13.02 -0.18 -9.23
CA LYS A 10 13.65 -0.40 -7.91
C LYS A 10 13.27 0.66 -6.87
N GLN A 11 12.75 1.79 -7.30
CA GLN A 11 12.36 2.92 -6.47
C GLN A 11 11.16 3.64 -7.12
N VAL A 12 10.23 4.12 -6.30
CA VAL A 12 9.14 5.00 -6.73
C VAL A 12 9.32 6.33 -6.01
N ASN A 13 9.53 7.40 -6.78
CA ASN A 13 9.59 8.77 -6.26
C ASN A 13 8.26 9.50 -6.56
N PHE A 14 8.10 10.73 -6.05
CA PHE A 14 6.88 11.53 -6.27
C PHE A 14 6.61 11.85 -7.74
N GLU A 15 7.65 11.99 -8.56
CA GLU A 15 7.53 12.32 -9.98
C GLU A 15 6.95 11.15 -10.78
N GLN A 16 7.43 9.93 -10.50
CA GLN A 16 7.01 8.69 -11.18
C GLN A 16 5.75 8.09 -10.58
N PHE A 17 5.35 8.50 -9.37
CA PHE A 17 4.25 7.92 -8.62
C PHE A 17 2.94 7.86 -9.44
N PRO A 18 2.47 8.94 -10.09
CA PRO A 18 1.19 8.90 -10.79
C PRO A 18 1.15 7.89 -11.93
N GLU A 19 2.25 7.76 -12.65
CA GLU A 19 2.37 6.83 -13.77
C GLU A 19 2.44 5.37 -13.29
N LEU A 20 3.32 5.09 -12.33
CA LEU A 20 3.55 3.72 -11.85
C LEU A 20 2.39 3.18 -11.02
N ILE A 21 1.74 4.04 -10.24
CA ILE A 21 0.67 3.64 -9.32
C ILE A 21 -0.73 3.86 -9.95
N GLY A 22 -0.84 4.74 -10.95
CA GLY A 22 -2.10 5.09 -11.58
C GLY A 22 -3.01 5.94 -10.69
N LEU A 23 -2.45 6.65 -9.71
CA LEU A 23 -3.16 7.55 -8.78
C LEU A 23 -2.38 8.84 -8.56
N PRO A 24 -3.03 10.01 -8.46
CA PRO A 24 -2.36 11.30 -8.55
C PRO A 24 -1.43 11.59 -7.37
N THR A 25 -1.69 11.02 -6.18
CA THR A 25 -0.91 11.30 -4.97
C THR A 25 -0.83 10.08 -4.04
N PRO A 26 0.18 10.00 -3.14
CA PRO A 26 0.23 8.98 -2.09
C PRO A 26 -1.00 8.98 -1.18
N ARG A 27 -1.60 10.16 -0.95
CA ARG A 27 -2.86 10.26 -0.20
C ARG A 27 -4.01 9.59 -0.94
N ALA A 28 -4.12 9.79 -2.25
CA ALA A 28 -5.11 9.10 -3.07
C ALA A 28 -4.89 7.59 -3.05
N PHE A 29 -3.63 7.13 -3.08
CA PHE A 29 -3.31 5.71 -2.92
C PHE A 29 -3.79 5.13 -1.58
N LEU A 30 -3.60 5.85 -0.48
CA LEU A 30 -4.14 5.44 0.83
C LEU A 30 -5.67 5.34 0.81
N GLU A 31 -6.37 6.33 0.25
CA GLU A 31 -7.84 6.28 0.14
C GLU A 31 -8.30 5.14 -0.78
N ALA A 32 -7.58 4.87 -1.86
CA ALA A 32 -7.87 3.74 -2.74
C ALA A 32 -7.75 2.40 -2.00
N LYS A 33 -6.67 2.21 -1.25
CA LYS A 33 -6.46 1.03 -0.42
C LYS A 33 -7.53 0.91 0.68
N ALA A 34 -7.93 2.02 1.30
CA ALA A 34 -9.00 2.01 2.28
C ALA A 34 -10.37 1.63 1.68
N LEU A 35 -10.63 1.99 0.42
CA LEU A 35 -11.82 1.54 -0.32
C LEU A 35 -11.73 0.05 -0.69
N GLN A 36 -10.58 -0.39 -1.18
CA GLN A 36 -10.37 -1.76 -1.66
C GLN A 36 -10.29 -2.79 -0.52
N GLY A 37 -9.77 -2.39 0.64
CA GLY A 37 -9.36 -3.27 1.72
C GLY A 37 -7.95 -3.82 1.52
N ASP A 38 -7.55 -4.66 2.47
CA ASP A 38 -6.29 -5.39 2.44
C ASP A 38 -6.46 -6.80 3.03
N THR A 39 -6.48 -7.80 2.15
CA THR A 39 -6.67 -9.19 2.56
C THR A 39 -5.50 -9.70 3.41
N SER A 40 -4.27 -9.20 3.19
CA SER A 40 -3.09 -9.64 3.95
C SER A 40 -3.18 -9.23 5.42
N ASP A 41 -3.79 -8.07 5.69
CA ASP A 41 -4.07 -7.55 7.04
C ASP A 41 -5.49 -7.86 7.53
N ASN A 42 -6.23 -8.72 6.82
CA ASN A 42 -7.63 -9.06 7.12
C ASN A 42 -8.58 -7.84 7.19
N ILE A 43 -8.29 -6.78 6.42
CA ILE A 43 -9.11 -5.58 6.33
C ILE A 43 -10.07 -5.69 5.16
N LYS A 44 -11.37 -5.79 5.45
CA LYS A 44 -12.41 -5.85 4.42
C LYS A 44 -12.58 -4.51 3.69
N GLY A 45 -12.76 -4.57 2.37
CA GLY A 45 -13.07 -3.42 1.54
C GLY A 45 -14.47 -2.82 1.77
N VAL A 46 -14.69 -1.68 1.13
CA VAL A 46 -15.92 -0.88 1.18
C VAL A 46 -16.82 -1.35 0.05
N GLY A 47 -17.81 -2.19 0.41
CA GLY A 47 -18.42 -3.14 -0.51
C GLY A 47 -18.91 -2.56 -1.84
N GLY A 48 -18.41 -3.14 -2.94
CA GLY A 48 -18.74 -2.75 -4.31
C GLY A 48 -17.74 -1.78 -4.95
N ILE A 49 -16.68 -1.37 -4.25
CA ILE A 49 -15.63 -0.48 -4.76
C ILE A 49 -14.27 -1.20 -4.70
N GLY A 50 -13.85 -1.78 -5.83
CA GLY A 50 -12.51 -2.36 -6.02
C GLY A 50 -11.55 -1.38 -6.70
N ASP A 51 -10.44 -1.89 -7.25
CA ASP A 51 -9.36 -1.06 -7.84
C ASP A 51 -9.86 -0.06 -8.88
N GLY A 52 -10.62 -0.52 -9.88
CA GLY A 52 -11.17 0.36 -10.92
C GLY A 52 -12.10 1.44 -10.38
N GLY A 53 -12.93 1.12 -9.39
CA GLY A 53 -13.86 2.09 -8.80
C GLY A 53 -13.16 3.09 -7.89
N ALA A 54 -12.12 2.66 -7.17
CA ALA A 54 -11.30 3.55 -6.37
C ALA A 54 -10.52 4.54 -7.26
N LYS A 55 -9.91 4.06 -8.34
CA LYS A 55 -9.21 4.92 -9.32
C LYS A 55 -10.16 5.90 -9.99
N GLU A 56 -11.31 5.43 -10.49
CA GLU A 56 -12.32 6.31 -11.11
C GLU A 56 -12.76 7.42 -10.15
N LEU A 57 -13.05 7.06 -8.89
CA LEU A 57 -13.44 8.03 -7.85
C LEU A 57 -12.35 9.08 -7.60
N LEU A 58 -11.11 8.64 -7.42
CA LEU A 58 -10.01 9.51 -7.01
C LEU A 58 -9.48 10.38 -8.16
N HIS A 59 -9.55 9.92 -9.40
CA HIS A 59 -9.26 10.76 -10.56
C HIS A 59 -10.32 11.83 -10.77
N GLU A 60 -11.60 11.48 -10.59
CA GLU A 60 -12.71 12.42 -10.83
C GLU A 60 -12.87 13.47 -9.73
N TRP A 61 -12.79 13.07 -8.46
CA TRP A 61 -13.11 13.96 -7.32
C TRP A 61 -11.94 14.20 -6.37
N GLY A 62 -10.78 13.59 -6.61
CA GLY A 62 -9.56 13.76 -5.80
C GLY A 62 -9.57 13.07 -4.43
N SER A 63 -10.74 12.95 -3.79
CA SER A 63 -10.89 12.27 -2.48
C SER A 63 -12.31 11.75 -2.28
N VAL A 64 -12.45 10.74 -1.41
CA VAL A 64 -13.75 10.25 -0.95
C VAL A 64 -14.54 11.37 -0.28
N ALA A 65 -13.87 12.20 0.53
CA ALA A 65 -14.52 13.30 1.23
C ALA A 65 -15.14 14.34 0.28
N ALA A 66 -14.46 14.68 -0.82
CA ALA A 66 -14.98 15.60 -1.82
C ALA A 66 -16.21 15.03 -2.53
N MET A 67 -16.15 13.77 -2.99
CA MET A 67 -17.30 13.11 -3.62
C MET A 67 -18.49 13.03 -2.67
N VAL A 68 -18.29 12.60 -1.42
CA VAL A 68 -19.37 12.47 -0.44
C VAL A 68 -20.02 13.81 -0.13
N ARG A 69 -19.24 14.89 0.06
CA ARG A 69 -19.79 16.24 0.26
C ARG A 69 -20.63 16.66 -0.94
N GLY A 70 -20.07 16.56 -2.14
CA GLY A 70 -20.77 17.02 -3.34
C GLY A 70 -22.04 16.23 -3.65
N ILE A 71 -22.08 14.92 -3.35
CA ILE A 71 -23.33 14.15 -3.49
C ILE A 71 -24.37 14.60 -2.45
N ASN A 72 -23.94 14.88 -1.22
CA ASN A 72 -24.85 15.25 -0.13
C ASN A 72 -25.36 16.69 -0.24
N ASP A 73 -24.57 17.62 -0.78
CA ASP A 73 -25.00 19.00 -1.04
C ASP A 73 -25.69 19.19 -2.40
N GLY A 74 -25.67 18.15 -3.25
CA GLY A 74 -26.33 18.12 -4.54
C GLY A 74 -25.52 18.68 -5.71
N SER A 75 -24.29 19.15 -5.48
CA SER A 75 -23.39 19.63 -6.54
C SER A 75 -22.85 18.50 -7.44
N ILE A 76 -22.84 17.26 -6.95
CA ILE A 76 -22.46 16.06 -7.71
C ILE A 76 -23.66 15.13 -7.83
N VAL A 77 -24.00 14.77 -9.07
CA VAL A 77 -25.13 13.88 -9.37
C VAL A 77 -24.65 12.71 -10.24
N ILE A 78 -24.59 11.50 -9.67
CA ILE A 78 -24.03 10.32 -10.33
C ILE A 78 -25.14 9.35 -10.77
N ASN A 79 -25.53 9.45 -12.05
CA ASN A 79 -26.70 8.75 -12.60
C ASN A 79 -26.32 7.60 -13.54
N LYS A 80 -25.09 7.63 -14.03
CA LYS A 80 -24.52 6.74 -15.04
C LYS A 80 -23.14 6.27 -14.61
N GLY A 81 -22.58 5.29 -15.32
CA GLY A 81 -21.28 4.71 -15.01
C GLY A 81 -21.37 3.41 -14.21
N ARG A 82 -20.27 2.66 -14.22
CA ARG A 82 -20.18 1.30 -13.68
C ARG A 82 -20.36 1.26 -12.17
N TYR A 83 -19.81 2.26 -11.47
CA TYR A 83 -19.78 2.30 -10.01
C TYR A 83 -20.83 3.22 -9.39
N LYS A 84 -21.76 3.76 -10.19
CA LYS A 84 -22.78 4.74 -9.75
C LYS A 84 -23.50 4.34 -8.46
N THR A 85 -23.93 3.08 -8.37
CA THR A 85 -24.69 2.59 -7.21
C THR A 85 -23.80 2.52 -5.98
N ALA A 86 -22.54 2.09 -6.13
CA ALA A 86 -21.60 1.99 -5.03
C ALA A 86 -21.19 3.37 -4.51
N PHE A 87 -20.93 4.34 -5.39
CA PHE A 87 -20.60 5.72 -5.01
C PHE A 87 -21.75 6.41 -4.27
N ASN A 88 -22.98 6.31 -4.80
CA ASN A 88 -24.15 6.85 -4.12
C ASN A 88 -24.40 6.18 -2.75
N LYS A 89 -24.22 4.85 -2.65
CA LYS A 89 -24.35 4.12 -1.38
C LYS A 89 -23.25 4.50 -0.38
N LEU A 90 -22.02 4.71 -0.84
CA LEU A 90 -20.92 5.21 -0.02
C LEU A 90 -21.25 6.58 0.56
N ALA A 91 -21.66 7.53 -0.28
CA ALA A 91 -21.98 8.89 0.15
C ALA A 91 -23.14 8.96 1.15
N LYS A 92 -24.16 8.12 0.95
CA LYS A 92 -25.31 7.99 1.85
C LYS A 92 -25.04 7.10 3.08
N ASN A 93 -23.80 6.64 3.26
CA ASN A 93 -23.40 5.71 4.33
C ASN A 93 -24.33 4.49 4.45
N ALA A 94 -24.72 3.93 3.30
CA ALA A 94 -25.66 2.82 3.24
C ALA A 94 -25.07 1.57 3.90
N PHE A 95 -25.95 0.77 4.52
CA PHE A 95 -25.58 -0.53 5.04
C PHE A 95 -25.31 -1.51 3.88
N ASN A 96 -24.23 -2.28 3.99
CA ASN A 96 -23.89 -3.31 3.02
C ASN A 96 -23.93 -4.68 3.70
N GLU A 97 -24.95 -5.47 3.36
CA GLU A 97 -25.24 -6.79 3.92
C GLU A 97 -24.06 -7.76 3.80
N LYS A 98 -23.33 -7.75 2.67
CA LYS A 98 -22.17 -8.64 2.46
C LYS A 98 -21.03 -8.35 3.43
N THR A 99 -20.83 -7.08 3.76
CA THR A 99 -19.76 -6.65 4.67
C THR A 99 -20.22 -6.54 6.13
N GLY A 100 -21.52 -6.50 6.38
CA GLY A 100 -22.10 -6.29 7.71
C GLY A 100 -21.83 -4.89 8.29
N CYS A 101 -21.47 -3.92 7.46
CA CYS A 101 -21.04 -2.58 7.88
C CYS A 101 -21.68 -1.50 7.00
N ARG A 102 -21.78 -0.28 7.52
CA ARG A 102 -22.09 0.90 6.72
C ARG A 102 -20.85 1.33 5.93
N MET A 103 -21.04 1.72 4.67
CA MET A 103 -19.91 1.91 3.75
C MET A 103 -18.95 3.03 4.16
N LEU A 104 -19.47 4.19 4.60
CA LEU A 104 -18.60 5.31 5.01
C LEU A 104 -17.92 5.02 6.34
N GLU A 105 -18.59 4.31 7.26
CA GLU A 105 -17.97 3.86 8.51
C GLU A 105 -16.86 2.83 8.26
N ALA A 106 -17.07 1.90 7.33
CA ALA A 106 -16.04 0.95 6.91
C ALA A 106 -14.82 1.69 6.30
N PHE A 107 -15.06 2.70 5.46
CA PHE A 107 -13.99 3.53 4.91
C PHE A 107 -13.20 4.26 6.01
N LYS A 108 -13.87 4.94 6.95
CA LYS A 108 -13.22 5.64 8.07
C LYS A 108 -12.40 4.69 8.95
N ARG A 109 -12.93 3.51 9.24
CA ARG A 109 -12.21 2.46 9.96
C ARG A 109 -10.95 2.06 9.18
N ASN A 110 -11.08 1.76 7.90
CA ASN A 110 -9.95 1.36 7.07
C ASN A 110 -8.88 2.46 6.99
N MET A 111 -9.28 3.73 6.86
CA MET A 111 -8.36 4.87 6.94
C MET A 111 -7.62 4.94 8.27
N THR A 112 -8.27 4.61 9.39
CA THR A 112 -7.63 4.58 10.71
C THR A 112 -6.61 3.45 10.81
N LEU A 113 -6.91 2.27 10.23
CA LEU A 113 -6.02 1.11 10.26
C LEU A 113 -4.83 1.24 9.31
N MET A 114 -5.03 1.90 8.16
CA MET A 114 -4.04 1.93 7.08
C MET A 114 -3.19 3.21 7.05
N ASN A 115 -3.58 4.27 7.78
CA ASN A 115 -2.81 5.51 7.80
C ASN A 115 -1.62 5.41 8.75
N LEU A 116 -0.49 4.92 8.23
CA LEU A 116 0.75 4.74 9.00
C LEU A 116 1.58 6.03 9.17
N ILE A 117 1.16 7.14 8.55
CA ILE A 117 1.85 8.43 8.68
C ILE A 117 1.73 8.97 10.11
N ASP A 118 0.59 8.74 10.76
CA ASP A 118 0.30 9.17 12.13
C ASP A 118 0.53 8.01 13.11
N THR A 119 1.77 7.51 13.16
CA THR A 119 2.12 6.44 14.12
C THR A 119 2.20 7.02 15.54
N LYS A 120 1.38 6.48 16.45
CA LYS A 120 1.35 6.87 17.86
C LYS A 120 2.55 6.38 18.66
N PHE A 121 3.34 5.49 18.08
CA PHE A 121 4.49 4.86 18.73
C PHE A 121 5.73 5.00 17.84
N PRO A 122 6.19 6.22 17.54
CA PRO A 122 7.47 6.37 16.86
C PRO A 122 8.58 5.81 17.76
N PRO A 123 9.57 5.09 17.22
CA PRO A 123 10.72 4.66 17.99
C PRO A 123 11.39 5.91 18.57
N SER A 124 11.45 6.02 19.89
CA SER A 124 12.00 7.18 20.59
C SER A 124 13.52 7.23 20.49
N GLU A 125 14.14 6.05 20.40
CA GLU A 125 15.57 5.86 20.21
C GLU A 125 15.78 4.78 19.15
N ILE A 126 16.72 5.03 18.24
CA ILE A 126 17.17 4.03 17.28
C ILE A 126 18.50 3.50 17.80
N GLU A 127 18.47 2.33 18.43
CA GLU A 127 19.68 1.63 18.84
C GLU A 127 20.36 1.02 17.60
N LYS A 128 21.58 1.48 17.31
CA LYS A 128 22.42 0.86 16.27
C LYS A 128 23.21 -0.28 16.89
N ILE A 129 22.64 -1.47 16.85
CA ILE A 129 23.35 -2.69 17.24
C ILE A 129 24.34 -3.05 16.14
N LYS A 130 25.62 -2.67 16.31
CA LYS A 130 26.69 -3.10 15.39
C LYS A 130 27.07 -4.54 15.78
N GLY A 131 26.44 -5.51 15.14
CA GLY A 131 26.78 -6.93 15.32
C GLY A 131 28.26 -7.19 14.98
N ALA A 132 28.92 -8.05 15.77
CA ALA A 132 30.25 -8.54 15.45
C ALA A 132 30.20 -9.32 14.13
N ARG A 133 31.06 -8.97 13.18
CA ARG A 133 31.15 -9.68 11.90
C ARG A 133 32.04 -10.89 12.07
N ASP A 134 31.46 -12.06 11.90
CA ASP A 134 32.19 -13.31 11.84
C ASP A 134 31.96 -13.96 10.48
N LEU A 135 32.89 -13.71 9.56
CA LEU A 135 32.85 -14.25 8.20
C LEU A 135 32.89 -15.78 8.21
N LYS A 136 33.62 -16.38 9.16
CA LYS A 136 33.74 -17.83 9.23
C LYS A 136 32.45 -18.47 9.72
N ALA A 137 31.81 -17.86 10.72
CA ALA A 137 30.48 -18.30 11.16
C ALA A 137 29.44 -18.18 10.03
N PHE A 138 29.48 -17.11 9.23
CA PHE A 138 28.61 -16.95 8.06
C PHE A 138 28.87 -18.01 6.98
N GLU A 139 30.13 -18.27 6.63
CA GLU A 139 30.51 -19.32 5.67
C GLU A 139 30.03 -20.70 6.14
N LEU A 140 30.24 -21.03 7.42
CA LEU A 140 29.75 -22.28 8.01
C LEU A 140 28.23 -22.41 7.93
N LEU A 141 27.50 -21.33 8.23
CA LEU A 141 26.03 -21.28 8.09
C LEU A 141 25.59 -21.50 6.63
N CYS A 142 26.30 -20.89 5.67
CA CYS A 142 26.03 -21.08 4.25
C CYS A 142 26.28 -22.52 3.79
N HIS A 143 27.31 -23.19 4.33
CA HIS A 143 27.53 -24.61 4.10
C HIS A 143 26.41 -25.47 4.69
N GLU A 144 26.02 -25.21 5.95
CA GLU A 144 24.96 -25.96 6.65
C GLU A 144 23.62 -25.84 5.93
N LEU A 145 23.26 -24.64 5.48
CA LEU A 145 22.01 -24.36 4.76
C LEU A 145 22.10 -24.60 3.25
N ASN A 146 23.26 -25.04 2.76
CA ASN A 146 23.53 -25.32 1.35
C ASN A 146 23.26 -24.12 0.41
N PHE A 147 23.58 -22.91 0.87
CA PHE A 147 23.53 -21.68 0.08
C PHE A 147 24.72 -21.57 -0.89
N ARG A 148 24.78 -22.49 -1.85
CA ARG A 148 25.90 -22.64 -2.80
C ARG A 148 26.22 -21.36 -3.56
N SER A 149 25.22 -20.59 -3.97
CA SER A 149 25.43 -19.32 -4.69
C SER A 149 26.21 -18.28 -3.89
N PHE A 150 26.12 -18.29 -2.55
CA PHE A 150 26.95 -17.41 -1.71
C PHE A 150 28.34 -17.99 -1.50
N LEU A 151 28.48 -19.32 -1.46
CA LEU A 151 29.77 -20.00 -1.29
C LEU A 151 30.64 -19.93 -2.54
N GLU A 152 30.03 -20.01 -3.72
CA GLU A 152 30.72 -19.96 -5.02
C GLU A 152 31.45 -18.63 -5.24
N ASP A 153 30.85 -17.52 -4.80
CA ASP A 153 31.37 -16.15 -4.96
C ASP A 153 31.42 -15.40 -3.62
N LEU A 154 31.86 -16.06 -2.54
CA LEU A 154 31.79 -15.51 -1.18
C LEU A 154 32.52 -14.17 -1.04
N ASP A 155 33.73 -14.07 -1.57
CA ASP A 155 34.55 -12.84 -1.51
C ASP A 155 33.85 -11.65 -2.21
N VAL A 156 33.17 -11.93 -3.33
CA VAL A 156 32.40 -10.91 -4.07
C VAL A 156 31.15 -10.52 -3.29
N PHE A 157 30.46 -11.49 -2.68
CA PHE A 157 29.27 -11.26 -1.89
C PHE A 157 29.56 -10.39 -0.66
N VAL A 158 30.68 -10.61 0.03
CA VAL A 158 30.99 -9.91 1.29
C VAL A 158 31.56 -8.50 1.08
N LEU A 159 32.13 -8.21 -0.08
CA LEU A 159 32.80 -6.95 -0.41
C LEU A 159 31.97 -5.68 -0.10
N PRO A 160 30.67 -5.57 -0.42
CA PRO A 160 29.87 -4.39 -0.06
C PRO A 160 29.76 -4.19 1.45
N PHE A 161 29.72 -5.28 2.21
CA PHE A 161 29.59 -5.26 3.67
C PHE A 161 30.91 -4.92 4.37
N GLU A 162 32.05 -5.17 3.73
CA GLU A 162 33.37 -4.70 4.20
C GLU A 162 33.56 -3.20 3.97
N ARG A 163 33.07 -2.69 2.83
CA ARG A 163 33.36 -1.33 2.37
C ARG A 163 32.44 -0.24 2.93
N TYR A 164 31.16 -0.57 3.17
CA TYR A 164 30.12 0.44 3.45
C TYR A 164 29.48 0.34 4.84
N CYS A 165 29.91 -0.59 5.68
CA CYS A 165 29.37 -0.81 7.03
C CYS A 165 30.50 -0.87 8.06
#